data_AF-A0AAD0V9G4-F1
#
_entry.id   AF-A0AAD0V9G4-F1
#
_cell.length_a   1.000
_cell.length_b   1.000
_cell.length_c   1.000
_cell.angle_alpha   90.00
_cell.angle_beta   90.00
_cell.angle_gamma   90.00
#
_symmetry.space_group_name_H-M   'P 1'
#
loop_
_entity.id
_entity.type
_entity.pdbx_description
1 polymer ?
#
loop_
_entity_poly.entity_id
_entity_poly.type
_entity_poly.pdbx_seq_one_letter_code
_entity_poly.pdbx_strand_id
1 'polypeptide(L)'
;MQALPTFVDMLKHFRTHGSRRMEIVEQWKPEELPGLIDFHDFSVIDIDSFLLPLLAAHCAGLTVFQLTQVARASGITVVQLVDGIVIKEFGELLIDQDSVMPLQPFLQVSLEATLMADPGFKVGSELTLGMARVLRGAMRQSSEWALAIILLGLTGVGYDVMAKQAAYELSQLQVPDEHLESALCLAATPETLIVSFQEDIDYKGAWLGNFIQGAGVLAPSNLRNVTGFSSFWSQIVLELSLNELCEPLLEHPLLDSPETMLAILRSLDTELMLHNGHDLDNLCDFSAMGNSIDCLISCLESRGMGHLLDPLDIRLLIAKMALSVSEAMNKAEPENDTGLREELKRKGRPADIFLGVFDLRTSARTRVAALAIEGVVEPGLLMEAQLSIPADMMSMPQFLLWNFLKGLNLLGGDVEPGLANRHLSHMADSALSLKLDNYQMVSKLRDNYALLDNSMRELSQFIEPLIDYPAFKKQSLARREMLALWGLDHQQLGIKGGKSLDWRISRDLGL
;
A
#
# COMPACT_ATOMS: atom_id res chain seq x y z
N MET A 1 7.44 -42.51 -24.12
CA MET A 1 7.75 -41.22 -23.50
C MET A 1 9.24 -40.99 -23.68
N GLN A 2 9.65 -39.95 -24.40
CA GLN A 2 11.06 -39.54 -24.42
C GLN A 2 11.30 -38.70 -23.17
N ALA A 3 12.40 -38.97 -22.45
CA ALA A 3 12.82 -38.12 -21.34
C ALA A 3 13.18 -36.73 -21.87
N LEU A 4 12.92 -35.67 -21.09
CA LEU A 4 13.44 -34.33 -21.38
C LEU A 4 14.98 -34.44 -21.53
N PRO A 5 15.57 -33.82 -22.57
CA PRO A 5 17.02 -33.76 -22.70
C PRO A 5 17.64 -33.05 -21.48
N THR A 6 18.87 -33.39 -21.11
CA THR A 6 19.54 -32.70 -20.00
C THR A 6 19.79 -31.23 -20.36
N PHE A 7 19.98 -30.35 -19.37
CA PHE A 7 20.32 -28.95 -19.61
C PHE A 7 21.53 -28.80 -20.55
N VAL A 8 22.57 -29.64 -20.39
CA VAL A 8 23.76 -29.65 -21.25
C VAL A 8 23.42 -30.05 -22.68
N ASP A 9 22.53 -31.02 -22.88
CA ASP A 9 22.07 -31.42 -24.21
C ASP A 9 21.28 -30.30 -24.88
N MET A 10 20.38 -29.64 -24.14
CA MET A 10 19.64 -28.48 -24.62
C MET A 10 20.58 -27.33 -25.01
N LEU A 11 21.53 -26.97 -24.14
CA LEU A 11 22.50 -25.90 -24.39
C LEU A 11 23.36 -26.20 -25.62
N LYS A 12 23.87 -27.43 -25.74
CA LYS A 12 24.64 -27.86 -26.92
C LYS A 12 23.80 -27.77 -28.18
N HIS A 13 22.54 -28.19 -28.12
CA HIS A 13 21.60 -28.08 -29.24
C HIS A 13 21.37 -26.60 -29.63
N PHE A 14 21.13 -25.75 -28.65
CA PHE A 14 21.02 -24.29 -28.78
C PHE A 14 22.33 -23.57 -29.09
N ARG A 15 23.50 -24.21 -29.05
CA ARG A 15 24.75 -23.66 -29.60
C ARG A 15 24.95 -24.11 -31.05
N THR A 16 24.50 -25.31 -31.40
CA THR A 16 24.85 -25.96 -32.69
C THR A 16 23.88 -25.65 -33.85
N HIS A 17 22.57 -25.46 -33.59
CA HIS A 17 21.54 -25.46 -34.65
C HIS A 17 20.82 -24.13 -35.02
N GLY A 18 21.40 -22.97 -34.69
CA GLY A 18 20.86 -21.62 -34.91
C GLY A 18 19.33 -21.43 -34.75
N SER A 19 18.71 -20.79 -35.74
CA SER A 19 17.27 -20.49 -35.80
C SER A 19 16.37 -21.65 -36.28
N ARG A 20 16.93 -22.82 -36.63
CA ARG A 20 16.18 -24.01 -37.09
C ARG A 20 15.62 -24.88 -35.93
N ARG A 21 15.57 -24.34 -34.72
CA ARG A 21 15.38 -25.09 -33.46
C ARG A 21 13.93 -25.20 -32.98
N MET A 22 13.01 -24.45 -33.58
CA MET A 22 11.62 -24.36 -33.11
C MET A 22 10.84 -25.67 -33.24
N GLU A 23 11.09 -26.42 -34.33
CA GLU A 23 10.40 -27.69 -34.62
C GLU A 23 10.75 -28.81 -33.62
N ILE A 24 11.86 -28.66 -32.87
CA ILE A 24 12.35 -29.65 -31.90
C ILE A 24 11.90 -29.28 -30.48
N VAL A 25 11.83 -27.97 -30.16
CA VAL A 25 11.29 -27.50 -28.87
C VAL A 25 9.81 -27.90 -28.71
N GLU A 26 9.02 -27.85 -29.80
CA GLU A 26 7.62 -28.34 -29.80
C GLU A 26 7.50 -29.85 -29.54
N GLN A 27 8.58 -30.61 -29.76
CA GLN A 27 8.63 -32.05 -29.47
C GLN A 27 9.00 -32.32 -28.00
N TRP A 28 9.62 -31.35 -27.32
CA TRP A 28 9.87 -31.37 -25.89
C TRP A 28 8.62 -30.90 -25.15
N LYS A 29 7.52 -31.65 -25.29
CA LYS A 29 6.25 -31.33 -24.62
C LYS A 29 6.38 -31.55 -23.12
N PRO A 30 6.59 -30.52 -22.31
CA PRO A 30 6.90 -30.73 -20.91
C PRO A 30 5.62 -30.96 -20.09
N GLU A 31 4.46 -30.58 -20.62
CA GLU A 31 3.11 -30.83 -20.09
C GLU A 31 2.72 -32.33 -20.04
N GLU A 32 3.41 -33.19 -20.79
CA GLU A 32 3.10 -34.63 -20.90
C GLU A 32 3.91 -35.51 -19.91
N LEU A 33 4.71 -34.91 -19.01
CA LEU A 33 5.50 -35.62 -18.00
C LEU A 33 4.82 -35.54 -16.62
N PRO A 34 4.28 -36.65 -16.09
CA PRO A 34 3.64 -36.64 -14.79
C PRO A 34 4.68 -36.55 -13.67
N GLY A 35 4.58 -35.52 -12.81
CA GLY A 35 5.12 -35.54 -11.45
C GLY A 35 6.59 -35.15 -11.23
N LEU A 36 7.13 -34.16 -11.94
CA LEU A 36 8.48 -33.64 -11.69
C LEU A 36 8.45 -32.12 -11.44
N ILE A 37 8.20 -31.71 -10.20
CA ILE A 37 8.77 -30.45 -9.71
C ILE A 37 10.20 -30.80 -9.27
N ASP A 38 11.09 -31.01 -10.24
CA ASP A 38 12.52 -31.20 -9.99
C ASP A 38 13.22 -29.87 -10.30
N PHE A 39 13.55 -29.13 -9.26
CA PHE A 39 14.37 -27.92 -9.37
C PHE A 39 15.84 -28.30 -9.64
N HIS A 40 16.45 -27.59 -10.58
CA HIS A 40 17.86 -27.71 -10.92
C HIS A 40 18.63 -26.56 -10.27
N ASP A 41 19.65 -26.90 -9.50
CA ASP A 41 20.50 -25.95 -8.77
C ASP A 41 21.60 -25.37 -9.68
N PHE A 42 21.59 -24.05 -9.86
CA PHE A 42 22.58 -23.27 -10.59
C PHE A 42 23.36 -22.34 -9.67
N SER A 43 23.67 -22.78 -8.44
CA SER A 43 24.37 -22.08 -7.36
C SER A 43 23.63 -20.89 -6.75
N VAL A 44 23.26 -19.91 -7.58
CA VAL A 44 22.62 -18.66 -7.18
C VAL A 44 21.10 -18.69 -7.35
N ILE A 45 20.58 -19.63 -8.15
CA ILE A 45 19.15 -19.88 -8.34
C ILE A 45 18.85 -21.38 -8.45
N ASP A 46 17.64 -21.76 -8.10
CA ASP A 46 17.01 -23.02 -8.49
C ASP A 46 16.00 -22.76 -9.62
N ILE A 47 16.05 -23.56 -10.69
CA ILE A 47 15.13 -23.46 -11.83
C ILE A 47 14.33 -24.76 -12.00
N ASP A 48 13.02 -24.64 -12.10
CA ASP A 48 12.13 -25.74 -12.47
C ASP A 48 12.53 -26.32 -13.83
N SER A 49 12.61 -27.64 -13.90
CA SER A 49 12.85 -28.43 -15.12
C SER A 49 12.09 -27.93 -16.35
N PHE A 50 10.86 -27.43 -16.17
CA PHE A 50 10.03 -26.88 -17.24
C PHE A 50 10.64 -25.64 -17.94
N LEU A 51 11.45 -24.85 -17.22
CA LEU A 51 12.05 -23.60 -17.71
C LEU A 51 13.47 -23.78 -18.27
N LEU A 52 14.07 -24.96 -18.12
CA LEU A 52 15.40 -25.26 -18.66
C LEU A 52 15.56 -24.99 -20.16
N PRO A 53 14.57 -25.20 -21.04
CA PRO A 53 14.68 -24.83 -22.45
C PRO A 53 14.91 -23.33 -22.65
N LEU A 54 14.25 -22.50 -21.85
CA LEU A 54 14.38 -21.04 -21.93
C LEU A 54 15.75 -20.59 -21.41
N LEU A 55 16.21 -21.14 -20.29
CA LEU A 55 17.57 -20.91 -19.76
C LEU A 55 18.64 -21.34 -20.77
N ALA A 56 18.55 -22.56 -21.30
CA ALA A 56 19.53 -23.09 -22.25
C ALA A 56 19.57 -22.27 -23.56
N ALA A 57 18.41 -21.80 -24.02
CA ALA A 57 18.31 -20.91 -25.15
C ALA A 57 19.01 -19.56 -24.88
N HIS A 58 18.78 -18.96 -23.72
CA HIS A 58 19.42 -17.71 -23.35
C HIS A 58 20.95 -17.89 -23.23
N CYS A 59 21.41 -18.92 -22.52
CA CYS A 59 22.82 -19.27 -22.35
C CYS A 59 23.56 -19.56 -23.66
N ALA A 60 22.83 -19.84 -24.74
CA ALA A 60 23.39 -20.01 -26.07
C ALA A 60 23.44 -18.71 -26.90
N GLY A 61 23.04 -17.57 -26.33
CA GLY A 61 23.08 -16.25 -26.95
C GLY A 61 21.91 -15.95 -27.88
N LEU A 62 20.74 -16.56 -27.65
CA LEU A 62 19.55 -16.24 -28.43
C LEU A 62 19.03 -14.83 -28.08
N THR A 63 18.53 -14.13 -29.09
CA THR A 63 17.91 -12.81 -28.94
C THR A 63 16.52 -12.92 -28.30
N VAL A 64 16.01 -11.83 -27.71
CA VAL A 64 14.65 -11.73 -27.12
C VAL A 64 13.60 -12.32 -28.08
N PHE A 65 13.59 -11.93 -29.35
CA PHE A 65 12.62 -12.42 -30.33
C PHE A 65 12.68 -13.95 -30.53
N GLN A 66 13.88 -14.53 -30.46
CA GLN A 66 14.05 -15.98 -30.57
C GLN A 66 13.60 -16.68 -29.29
N LEU A 67 13.88 -16.08 -28.13
CA LEU A 67 13.41 -16.57 -26.84
C LEU A 67 11.88 -16.53 -26.75
N THR A 68 11.23 -15.51 -27.33
CA THR A 68 9.76 -15.44 -27.43
C THR A 68 9.19 -16.66 -28.13
N GLN A 69 9.83 -17.09 -29.21
CA GLN A 69 9.38 -18.28 -29.93
C GLN A 69 9.58 -19.53 -29.05
N VAL A 70 10.70 -19.64 -28.32
CA VAL A 70 10.96 -20.74 -27.38
C VAL A 70 9.89 -20.79 -26.29
N ALA A 71 9.60 -19.66 -25.63
CA ALA A 71 8.56 -19.58 -24.61
C ALA A 71 7.18 -20.00 -25.16
N ARG A 72 6.83 -19.55 -26.38
CA ARG A 72 5.57 -19.93 -27.04
C ARG A 72 5.50 -21.42 -27.36
N ALA A 73 6.58 -21.99 -27.89
CA ALA A 73 6.64 -23.40 -28.28
C ALA A 73 6.64 -24.35 -27.07
N SER A 74 7.24 -23.91 -25.95
CA SER A 74 7.26 -24.65 -24.69
C SER A 74 5.99 -24.46 -23.86
N GLY A 75 5.04 -23.61 -24.28
CA GLY A 75 3.83 -23.31 -23.51
C GLY A 75 4.13 -22.58 -22.19
N ILE A 76 5.27 -21.90 -22.08
CA ILE A 76 5.67 -21.19 -20.86
C ILE A 76 4.80 -19.95 -20.71
N THR A 77 4.00 -19.94 -19.65
CA THR A 77 3.27 -18.75 -19.20
C THR A 77 4.13 -17.91 -18.26
N VAL A 78 3.76 -16.65 -18.09
CA VAL A 78 4.45 -15.75 -17.15
C VAL A 78 4.40 -16.26 -15.71
N VAL A 79 3.27 -16.87 -15.31
CA VAL A 79 3.10 -17.46 -13.98
C VAL A 79 4.08 -18.62 -13.79
N GLN A 80 4.19 -19.52 -14.77
CA GLN A 80 5.15 -20.63 -14.71
C GLN A 80 6.60 -20.16 -14.72
N LEU A 81 6.91 -19.10 -15.46
CA LEU A 81 8.25 -18.51 -15.45
C LEU A 81 8.64 -18.03 -14.06
N VAL A 82 7.75 -17.31 -13.37
CA VAL A 82 8.09 -16.75 -12.07
C VAL A 82 8.01 -17.79 -10.95
N ASP A 83 7.00 -18.66 -10.94
CA ASP A 83 6.89 -19.71 -9.91
C ASP A 83 7.99 -20.77 -10.04
N GLY A 84 8.53 -20.96 -11.25
CA GLY A 84 9.58 -21.92 -11.53
C GLY A 84 11.01 -21.41 -11.29
N ILE A 85 11.20 -20.18 -10.79
CA ILE A 85 12.53 -19.63 -10.46
C ILE A 85 12.56 -19.30 -8.96
N VAL A 86 13.50 -19.89 -8.23
CA VAL A 86 13.77 -19.57 -6.83
C VAL A 86 15.16 -18.99 -6.70
N ILE A 87 15.27 -17.72 -6.33
CA ILE A 87 16.55 -17.02 -6.20
C ILE A 87 17.14 -17.30 -4.81
N LYS A 88 18.38 -17.80 -4.76
CA LYS A 88 19.13 -18.03 -3.52
C LYS A 88 20.00 -16.83 -3.17
N GLU A 89 20.76 -16.34 -4.14
CA GLU A 89 21.68 -15.20 -4.01
C GLU A 89 21.76 -14.44 -5.34
N PHE A 90 22.18 -13.17 -5.32
CA PHE A 90 22.47 -12.41 -6.55
C PHE A 90 23.90 -12.59 -6.99
N GLY A 91 24.07 -12.77 -8.30
CA GLY A 91 25.40 -12.88 -8.90
C GLY A 91 25.37 -13.55 -10.25
N GLU A 92 26.39 -14.35 -10.46
CA GLU A 92 26.75 -14.93 -11.73
C GLU A 92 26.30 -16.39 -11.78
N LEU A 93 25.42 -16.72 -12.73
CA LEU A 93 24.99 -18.09 -13.03
C LEU A 93 26.16 -18.86 -13.60
N LEU A 94 26.65 -19.85 -12.87
CA LEU A 94 27.65 -20.78 -13.37
C LEU A 94 26.96 -21.82 -14.25
N ILE A 95 27.08 -21.66 -15.57
CA ILE A 95 26.42 -22.53 -16.56
C ILE A 95 27.28 -23.76 -16.84
N ASP A 96 28.58 -23.55 -17.01
CA ASP A 96 29.62 -24.58 -17.14
C ASP A 96 30.97 -24.02 -16.64
N GLN A 97 32.07 -24.79 -16.71
CA GLN A 97 33.38 -24.39 -16.18
C GLN A 97 33.95 -23.10 -16.80
N ASP A 98 33.44 -22.68 -17.97
CA ASP A 98 33.96 -21.56 -18.75
C ASP A 98 32.88 -20.49 -19.08
N SER A 99 31.62 -20.74 -18.76
CA SER A 99 30.48 -19.89 -19.12
C SER A 99 29.76 -19.38 -17.88
N VAL A 100 29.71 -18.06 -17.78
CA VAL A 100 29.06 -17.36 -16.67
C VAL A 100 28.08 -16.34 -17.26
N MET A 101 26.89 -16.25 -16.66
CA MET A 101 25.86 -15.30 -17.09
C MET A 101 25.39 -14.48 -15.90
N PRO A 102 25.36 -13.14 -15.99
CA PRO A 102 24.75 -12.33 -14.96
C PRO A 102 23.24 -12.68 -14.85
N LEU A 103 22.77 -12.90 -13.63
CA LEU A 103 21.39 -13.34 -13.36
C LEU A 103 20.35 -12.32 -13.84
N GLN A 104 20.61 -11.03 -13.66
CA GLN A 104 19.68 -9.95 -13.98
C GLN A 104 19.32 -9.88 -15.49
N PRO A 105 20.28 -9.89 -16.44
CA PRO A 105 19.99 -10.05 -17.87
C PRO A 105 19.15 -11.30 -18.17
N PHE A 106 19.48 -12.45 -17.56
CA PHE A 106 18.72 -13.69 -17.74
C PHE A 106 17.24 -13.50 -17.42
N LEU A 107 16.99 -13.01 -16.22
CA LEU A 107 15.68 -12.70 -15.68
C LEU A 107 14.91 -11.75 -16.59
N GLN A 108 15.47 -10.57 -16.88
CA GLN A 108 14.81 -9.52 -17.67
C GLN A 108 14.39 -10.00 -19.07
N VAL A 109 15.34 -10.59 -19.80
CA VAL A 109 15.13 -11.01 -21.20
C VAL A 109 14.20 -12.21 -21.28
N SER A 110 14.26 -13.14 -20.33
CA SER A 110 13.36 -14.32 -20.28
C SER A 110 11.92 -13.90 -20.00
N LEU A 111 11.74 -12.91 -19.13
CA LEU A 111 10.45 -12.33 -18.83
C LEU A 111 9.88 -11.55 -20.03
N GLU A 112 10.67 -10.67 -20.65
CA GLU A 112 10.31 -9.95 -21.88
C GLU A 112 9.88 -10.94 -22.98
N ALA A 113 10.68 -11.99 -23.20
CA ALA A 113 10.41 -13.02 -24.19
C ALA A 113 9.08 -13.75 -23.93
N THR A 114 8.82 -14.14 -22.68
CA THR A 114 7.62 -14.87 -22.27
C THR A 114 6.36 -13.99 -22.39
N LEU A 115 6.47 -12.70 -22.07
CA LEU A 115 5.38 -11.74 -22.25
C LEU A 115 5.02 -11.54 -23.73
N MET A 116 6.02 -11.43 -24.61
CA MET A 116 5.78 -11.35 -26.06
C MET A 116 5.20 -12.67 -26.63
N ALA A 117 5.39 -13.78 -25.92
CA ALA A 117 4.91 -15.10 -26.33
C ALA A 117 3.41 -15.27 -26.04
N ASP A 118 2.95 -14.69 -24.93
CA ASP A 118 1.57 -14.76 -24.44
C ASP A 118 0.63 -13.81 -25.23
N PRO A 119 -0.30 -14.35 -26.05
CA PRO A 119 -1.25 -13.53 -26.81
C PRO A 119 -2.28 -12.79 -25.93
N GLY A 120 -2.41 -13.16 -24.65
CA GLY A 120 -3.25 -12.49 -23.65
C GLY A 120 -2.59 -11.27 -23.02
N PHE A 121 -1.27 -11.14 -23.14
CA PHE A 121 -0.51 -10.01 -22.59
C PHE A 121 -0.35 -8.92 -23.66
N LYS A 122 -0.87 -7.72 -23.36
CA LYS A 122 -0.59 -6.51 -24.14
C LYS A 122 0.07 -5.52 -23.21
N VAL A 123 1.03 -4.75 -23.70
CA VAL A 123 1.50 -3.58 -22.94
C VAL A 123 0.27 -2.76 -22.54
N GLY A 124 0.04 -2.59 -21.23
CA GLY A 124 -1.18 -2.01 -20.66
C GLY A 124 -2.36 -2.96 -20.34
N SER A 125 -2.19 -4.29 -20.33
CA SER A 125 -3.21 -5.23 -19.83
C SER A 125 -3.23 -5.29 -18.29
N GLU A 126 -4.43 -5.54 -17.71
CA GLU A 126 -4.61 -5.65 -16.26
C GLU A 126 -3.80 -6.82 -15.66
N LEU A 127 -3.21 -6.57 -14.50
CA LEU A 127 -2.43 -7.53 -13.72
C LEU A 127 -3.37 -8.61 -13.17
N THR A 128 -3.15 -9.87 -13.57
CA THR A 128 -3.89 -10.99 -12.97
C THR A 128 -3.42 -11.21 -11.52
N LEU A 129 -4.27 -11.79 -10.68
CA LEU A 129 -3.92 -12.10 -9.28
C LEU A 129 -2.70 -13.03 -9.18
N GLY A 130 -2.53 -13.94 -10.15
CA GLY A 130 -1.33 -14.77 -10.27
C GLY A 130 -0.08 -13.93 -10.43
N MET A 131 -0.11 -12.95 -11.33
CA MET A 131 0.98 -12.01 -11.59
C MET A 131 1.29 -11.10 -10.38
N ALA A 132 0.29 -10.79 -9.56
CA ALA A 132 0.47 -10.05 -8.31
C ALA A 132 1.17 -10.86 -7.20
N ARG A 133 0.80 -12.14 -7.08
CA ARG A 133 1.46 -13.09 -6.17
C ARG A 133 2.91 -13.32 -6.60
N VAL A 134 3.11 -13.40 -7.91
CA VAL A 134 4.40 -13.45 -8.60
C VAL A 134 5.24 -12.20 -8.33
N LEU A 135 4.68 -10.99 -8.49
CA LEU A 135 5.34 -9.74 -8.12
C LEU A 135 5.71 -9.71 -6.64
N ARG A 136 4.83 -10.16 -5.76
CA ARG A 136 5.09 -10.20 -4.31
C ARG A 136 6.14 -11.25 -3.95
N GLY A 137 6.13 -12.41 -4.60
CA GLY A 137 7.16 -13.44 -4.47
C GLY A 137 8.50 -12.92 -4.96
N ALA A 138 8.52 -12.25 -6.11
CA ALA A 138 9.69 -11.57 -6.64
C ALA A 138 10.22 -10.51 -5.69
N MET A 139 9.38 -9.58 -5.20
CA MET A 139 9.74 -8.55 -4.22
C MET A 139 10.36 -9.12 -2.94
N ARG A 140 9.92 -10.30 -2.49
CA ARG A 140 10.47 -10.98 -1.31
C ARG A 140 11.80 -11.68 -1.57
N GLN A 141 12.07 -12.04 -2.82
CA GLN A 141 13.29 -12.73 -3.24
C GLN A 141 14.35 -11.76 -3.76
N SER A 142 13.91 -10.68 -4.40
CA SER A 142 14.76 -9.75 -5.13
C SER A 142 14.04 -8.46 -5.51
N SER A 143 14.79 -7.41 -5.27
CA SER A 143 14.50 -6.01 -5.51
C SER A 143 14.50 -5.72 -7.04
N GLU A 144 15.45 -6.28 -7.76
CA GLU A 144 15.66 -6.16 -9.21
C GLU A 144 14.70 -7.03 -10.02
N TRP A 145 14.31 -8.21 -9.50
CA TRP A 145 13.34 -9.08 -10.15
C TRP A 145 11.93 -8.46 -10.11
N ALA A 146 11.58 -7.86 -8.98
CA ALA A 146 10.36 -7.06 -8.85
C ALA A 146 10.37 -5.86 -9.81
N LEU A 147 11.48 -5.12 -9.87
CA LEU A 147 11.65 -4.00 -10.78
C LEU A 147 11.55 -4.44 -12.25
N ALA A 148 12.14 -5.56 -12.64
CA ALA A 148 12.04 -6.08 -14.00
C ALA A 148 10.58 -6.38 -14.38
N ILE A 149 9.78 -6.98 -13.49
CA ILE A 149 8.35 -7.22 -13.73
C ILE A 149 7.56 -5.90 -13.78
N ILE A 150 7.92 -4.91 -12.93
CA ILE A 150 7.28 -3.60 -12.87
C ILE A 150 7.57 -2.74 -14.12
N LEU A 151 8.82 -2.74 -14.61
CA LEU A 151 9.28 -1.96 -15.76
C LEU A 151 8.76 -2.48 -17.11
N LEU A 152 8.18 -3.68 -17.17
CA LEU A 152 7.68 -4.31 -18.41
C LEU A 152 6.29 -3.82 -18.86
N GLY A 153 5.84 -2.65 -18.38
CA GLY A 153 4.79 -1.87 -19.04
C GLY A 153 3.41 -1.96 -18.39
N LEU A 154 3.33 -1.63 -17.10
CA LEU A 154 2.05 -1.51 -16.39
C LEU A 154 1.56 -0.06 -16.39
N THR A 155 0.86 0.35 -17.46
CA THR A 155 -0.02 1.51 -17.36
C THR A 155 -1.32 1.09 -16.69
N GLY A 156 -1.53 1.44 -15.42
CA GLY A 156 -2.84 1.36 -14.77
C GLY A 156 -3.12 0.05 -14.03
N VAL A 157 -2.33 -0.26 -13.01
CA VAL A 157 -2.70 -1.32 -12.08
C VAL A 157 -3.98 -0.93 -11.34
N GLY A 158 -5.07 -1.66 -11.61
CA GLY A 158 -6.29 -1.58 -10.83
C GLY A 158 -6.11 -2.26 -9.47
N TYR A 159 -5.24 -1.70 -8.60
CA TYR A 159 -5.04 -2.22 -7.24
C TYR A 159 -6.36 -2.33 -6.47
N ASP A 160 -7.35 -1.49 -6.78
CA ASP A 160 -8.72 -1.60 -6.30
C ASP A 160 -9.40 -2.93 -6.67
N VAL A 161 -9.23 -3.41 -7.90
CA VAL A 161 -9.78 -4.69 -8.37
C VAL A 161 -9.08 -5.85 -7.67
N MET A 162 -7.76 -5.73 -7.49
CA MET A 162 -6.95 -6.73 -6.80
C MET A 162 -7.29 -6.80 -5.31
N ALA A 163 -7.52 -5.66 -4.65
CA ALA A 163 -7.98 -5.58 -3.27
C ALA A 163 -9.30 -6.32 -3.09
N LYS A 164 -10.26 -6.04 -3.97
CA LYS A 164 -11.59 -6.65 -3.97
C LYS A 164 -11.51 -8.16 -4.19
N GLN A 165 -10.72 -8.60 -5.16
CA GLN A 165 -10.55 -10.02 -5.46
C GLN A 165 -9.82 -10.76 -4.34
N ALA A 166 -8.75 -10.19 -3.77
CA ALA A 166 -8.01 -10.78 -2.65
C ALA A 166 -8.90 -10.88 -1.41
N ALA A 167 -9.64 -9.82 -1.05
CA ALA A 167 -10.59 -9.84 0.05
C ALA A 167 -11.71 -10.86 -0.18
N TYR A 168 -12.23 -10.98 -1.41
CA TYR A 168 -13.21 -11.99 -1.76
C TYR A 168 -12.65 -13.40 -1.59
N GLU A 169 -11.47 -13.72 -2.12
CA GLU A 169 -10.85 -15.04 -1.97
C GLU A 169 -10.53 -15.39 -0.50
N LEU A 170 -10.00 -14.43 0.25
CA LEU A 170 -9.76 -14.58 1.69
C LEU A 170 -11.06 -14.79 2.47
N SER A 171 -12.17 -14.19 2.04
CA SER A 171 -13.47 -14.46 2.66
C SER A 171 -13.95 -15.92 2.46
N GLN A 172 -13.44 -16.60 1.43
CA GLN A 172 -13.77 -18.01 1.13
C GLN A 172 -12.82 -18.99 1.80
N LEU A 173 -11.57 -18.59 2.02
CA LEU A 173 -10.52 -19.42 2.57
C LEU A 173 -10.36 -19.09 4.06
N GLN A 174 -10.62 -20.04 4.96
CA GLN A 174 -10.29 -19.89 6.38
C GLN A 174 -8.76 -19.93 6.59
N VAL A 175 -8.04 -18.92 6.07
CA VAL A 175 -6.57 -18.84 6.12
C VAL A 175 -6.13 -18.23 7.46
N PRO A 176 -5.03 -18.71 8.07
CA PRO A 176 -4.40 -18.06 9.21
C PRO A 176 -4.05 -16.58 8.96
N ASP A 177 -4.14 -15.75 10.01
CA ASP A 177 -4.03 -14.28 9.97
C ASP A 177 -2.69 -13.74 9.42
N GLU A 178 -1.60 -14.50 9.50
CA GLU A 178 -0.26 -14.09 9.03
C GLU A 178 -0.13 -14.08 7.50
N HIS A 179 -0.81 -14.99 6.81
CA HIS A 179 -0.84 -14.99 5.34
C HIS A 179 -1.78 -13.91 4.78
N LEU A 180 -2.67 -13.40 5.63
CA LEU A 180 -3.75 -12.50 5.29
C LEU A 180 -3.25 -11.05 5.16
N GLU A 181 -2.32 -10.65 6.01
CA GLU A 181 -1.62 -9.36 5.92
C GLU A 181 -0.73 -9.27 4.67
N SER A 182 0.03 -10.32 4.40
CA SER A 182 0.73 -10.47 3.13
C SER A 182 -0.23 -10.34 1.97
N ALA A 183 -1.38 -11.03 1.99
CA ALA A 183 -2.35 -11.02 0.90
C ALA A 183 -2.99 -9.64 0.66
N LEU A 184 -3.28 -8.88 1.72
CA LEU A 184 -3.98 -7.59 1.69
C LEU A 184 -3.05 -6.36 1.61
N CYS A 185 -1.75 -6.53 1.85
CA CYS A 185 -0.75 -5.53 1.57
C CYS A 185 -0.44 -5.53 0.07
N LEU A 186 -1.17 -4.68 -0.67
CA LEU A 186 -1.16 -4.67 -2.14
C LEU A 186 0.01 -3.87 -2.71
N ALA A 187 0.60 -2.96 -1.94
CA ALA A 187 1.80 -2.22 -2.30
C ALA A 187 3.07 -2.91 -1.77
N ALA A 188 4.19 -2.65 -2.43
CA ALA A 188 5.51 -2.99 -1.91
C ALA A 188 5.77 -2.30 -0.56
N THR A 189 6.54 -2.92 0.34
CA THR A 189 6.96 -2.23 1.56
C THR A 189 8.04 -1.21 1.26
N PRO A 190 8.14 -0.11 2.03
CA PRO A 190 9.23 0.85 1.97
C PRO A 190 10.60 0.20 2.05
N GLU A 191 10.83 -0.75 2.96
CA GLU A 191 12.12 -1.43 3.06
C GLU A 191 12.47 -2.15 1.75
N THR A 192 11.48 -2.81 1.14
CA THR A 192 11.66 -3.48 -0.15
C THR A 192 12.09 -2.48 -1.23
N LEU A 193 11.40 -1.34 -1.36
CA LEU A 193 11.72 -0.35 -2.41
C LEU A 193 13.04 0.38 -2.14
N ILE A 194 13.33 0.70 -0.89
CA ILE A 194 14.56 1.35 -0.46
C ILE A 194 15.77 0.45 -0.72
N VAL A 195 15.72 -0.81 -0.28
CA VAL A 195 16.79 -1.80 -0.56
C VAL A 195 17.00 -1.96 -2.06
N SER A 196 15.89 -2.03 -2.83
CA SER A 196 15.97 -2.12 -4.30
C SER A 196 16.73 -0.98 -4.94
N PHE A 197 16.60 0.23 -4.39
CA PHE A 197 17.23 1.42 -4.93
C PHE A 197 18.69 1.55 -4.47
N GLN A 198 19.04 1.02 -3.30
CA GLN A 198 20.37 1.04 -2.70
C GLN A 198 21.37 0.14 -3.44
N GLU A 199 20.90 -0.96 -4.03
CA GLU A 199 21.74 -1.98 -4.67
C GLU A 199 22.25 -1.60 -6.07
N ASP A 200 21.67 -0.59 -6.74
CA ASP A 200 22.08 -0.17 -8.08
C ASP A 200 22.20 1.35 -8.21
N ILE A 201 23.43 1.88 -8.12
CA ILE A 201 23.73 3.33 -8.18
C ILE A 201 23.40 3.94 -9.56
N ASP A 202 23.13 3.10 -10.57
CA ASP A 202 22.85 3.52 -11.96
C ASP A 202 21.35 3.80 -12.25
N TYR A 203 20.48 3.78 -11.24
CA TYR A 203 19.05 4.08 -11.43
C TYR A 203 18.81 5.52 -11.92
N LYS A 204 18.35 5.66 -13.17
CA LYS A 204 17.86 6.94 -13.72
C LYS A 204 16.52 7.30 -13.10
N GLY A 205 16.27 8.60 -12.82
CA GLY A 205 15.01 9.07 -12.20
C GLY A 205 13.71 8.65 -12.93
N ALA A 206 13.75 8.39 -14.24
CA ALA A 206 12.61 7.84 -14.98
C ALA A 206 12.23 6.39 -14.59
N TRP A 207 13.19 5.61 -14.07
CA TRP A 207 12.96 4.23 -13.63
C TRP A 207 12.37 4.19 -12.22
N LEU A 208 12.77 5.13 -11.35
CA LEU A 208 12.17 5.30 -10.03
C LEU A 208 10.67 5.61 -10.12
N GLY A 209 10.29 6.43 -11.09
CA GLY A 209 8.90 6.72 -11.40
C GLY A 209 8.06 5.53 -11.80
N ASN A 210 8.57 4.78 -12.78
CA ASN A 210 7.94 3.54 -13.21
C ASN A 210 7.86 2.53 -12.06
N PHE A 211 8.86 2.52 -11.17
CA PHE A 211 8.90 1.65 -10.01
C PHE A 211 7.84 2.02 -8.96
N ILE A 212 7.75 3.29 -8.58
CA ILE A 212 6.68 3.83 -7.70
C ILE A 212 5.30 3.52 -8.29
N GLN A 213 5.14 3.71 -9.61
CA GLN A 213 3.88 3.46 -10.29
C GLN A 213 3.51 1.97 -10.31
N GLY A 214 4.45 1.08 -10.65
CA GLY A 214 4.19 -0.36 -10.72
C GLY A 214 4.28 -1.10 -9.38
N ALA A 215 4.83 -0.47 -8.34
CA ALA A 215 4.72 -0.93 -6.95
C ALA A 215 3.35 -0.58 -6.34
N GLY A 216 2.60 0.33 -6.97
CA GLY A 216 1.23 0.65 -6.58
C GLY A 216 1.06 1.58 -5.43
N VAL A 217 2.15 2.18 -4.95
CA VAL A 217 2.11 3.09 -3.81
C VAL A 217 1.31 4.37 -4.13
N LEU A 218 1.11 4.68 -5.41
CA LEU A 218 0.27 5.78 -5.90
C LEU A 218 -1.15 5.37 -6.30
N ALA A 219 -1.52 4.10 -6.15
CA ALA A 219 -2.85 3.64 -6.53
C ALA A 219 -3.92 4.20 -5.59
N PRO A 220 -5.11 4.60 -6.09
CA PRO A 220 -6.18 5.14 -5.25
C PRO A 220 -6.52 4.27 -4.04
N SER A 221 -6.60 2.94 -4.19
CA SER A 221 -6.81 2.01 -3.07
C SER A 221 -5.78 2.15 -1.95
N ASN A 222 -4.51 2.33 -2.32
CA ASN A 222 -3.37 2.31 -1.42
C ASN A 222 -3.15 3.68 -0.77
N LEU A 223 -3.33 4.76 -1.54
CA LEU A 223 -3.37 6.13 -1.01
C LEU A 223 -4.57 6.34 -0.08
N ARG A 224 -5.72 5.73 -0.38
CA ARG A 224 -6.88 5.79 0.52
C ARG A 224 -6.76 4.85 1.72
N ASN A 225 -5.73 4.00 1.74
CA ASN A 225 -5.53 2.93 2.72
C ASN A 225 -6.80 2.07 2.91
N VAL A 226 -7.40 1.63 1.79
CA VAL A 226 -8.66 0.86 1.76
C VAL A 226 -8.62 -0.38 2.64
N THR A 227 -7.46 -1.04 2.76
CA THR A 227 -7.30 -2.27 3.56
C THR A 227 -6.84 -2.00 5.00
N GLY A 228 -6.37 -0.78 5.28
CA GLY A 228 -5.76 -0.40 6.56
C GLY A 228 -4.30 -0.84 6.73
N PHE A 229 -3.69 -1.48 5.72
CA PHE A 229 -2.30 -1.97 5.77
C PHE A 229 -1.30 -1.12 4.97
N SER A 230 -1.77 -0.15 4.19
CA SER A 230 -0.91 0.72 3.42
C SER A 230 -0.29 1.76 4.36
N SER A 231 0.98 1.56 4.72
CA SER A 231 1.79 2.45 5.55
C SER A 231 2.95 3.09 4.79
N PHE A 232 3.01 2.86 3.48
CA PHE A 232 4.16 3.19 2.64
C PHE A 232 4.61 4.65 2.81
N TRP A 233 3.72 5.60 2.55
CA TRP A 233 4.08 7.02 2.61
C TRP A 233 4.30 7.53 4.03
N SER A 234 3.63 6.94 5.04
CA SER A 234 3.93 7.24 6.44
C SER A 234 5.37 6.88 6.79
N GLN A 235 5.83 5.70 6.41
CA GLN A 235 7.21 5.25 6.66
C GLN A 235 8.23 6.09 5.88
N ILE A 236 8.00 6.34 4.58
CA ILE A 236 8.87 7.23 3.78
C ILE A 236 9.01 8.61 4.44
N VAL A 237 7.92 9.18 4.93
CA VAL A 237 7.94 10.48 5.63
C VAL A 237 8.63 10.37 6.98
N LEU A 238 8.47 9.29 7.75
CA LEU A 238 9.15 9.12 9.05
C LEU A 238 10.67 8.91 8.89
N GLU A 239 11.09 8.22 7.83
CA GLU A 239 12.50 7.92 7.56
C GLU A 239 13.24 9.00 6.77
N LEU A 240 12.57 10.10 6.37
CA LEU A 240 13.14 11.09 5.46
C LEU A 240 14.50 11.67 5.90
N SER A 241 14.70 11.84 7.22
CA SER A 241 15.97 12.32 7.78
C SER A 241 16.98 11.24 8.11
N LEU A 242 16.55 9.97 8.11
CA LEU A 242 17.37 8.80 8.45
C LEU A 242 17.91 8.12 7.18
N ASN A 243 17.21 8.27 6.06
CA ASN A 243 17.47 7.57 4.84
C ASN A 243 17.44 8.51 3.63
N GLU A 244 18.61 8.74 3.04
CA GLU A 244 18.79 9.62 1.88
C GLU A 244 18.02 9.15 0.63
N LEU A 245 17.59 7.88 0.58
CA LEU A 245 16.81 7.35 -0.54
C LEU A 245 15.32 7.74 -0.49
N CYS A 246 14.82 8.19 0.67
CA CYS A 246 13.42 8.57 0.84
C CYS A 246 13.09 9.92 0.16
N GLU A 247 14.05 10.84 0.09
CA GLU A 247 13.86 12.12 -0.62
C GLU A 247 13.61 11.91 -2.13
N PRO A 248 14.44 11.14 -2.89
CA PRO A 248 14.16 10.77 -4.28
C PRO A 248 12.79 10.12 -4.49
N LEU A 249 12.33 9.28 -3.55
CA LEU A 249 11.01 8.65 -3.62
C LEU A 249 9.86 9.67 -3.51
N LEU A 250 10.03 10.74 -2.72
CA LEU A 250 9.09 11.86 -2.67
C LEU A 250 9.21 12.79 -3.88
N GLU A 251 10.40 12.97 -4.45
CA GLU A 251 10.62 13.88 -5.57
C GLU A 251 9.78 13.51 -6.80
N HIS A 252 9.55 12.21 -7.03
CA HIS A 252 8.79 11.76 -8.19
C HIS A 252 7.31 12.20 -8.13
N PRO A 253 6.53 11.90 -7.08
CA PRO A 253 5.18 12.46 -6.94
C PRO A 253 5.13 14.00 -6.95
N LEU A 254 6.18 14.68 -6.46
CA LEU A 254 6.29 16.15 -6.48
C LEU A 254 6.48 16.72 -7.89
N LEU A 255 6.90 15.91 -8.87
CA LEU A 255 7.03 16.30 -10.27
C LEU A 255 5.74 16.11 -11.06
N ASP A 256 4.90 15.16 -10.66
CA ASP A 256 3.74 14.72 -11.45
C ASP A 256 2.52 15.65 -11.32
N SER A 257 2.08 15.97 -10.09
CA SER A 257 0.98 16.92 -9.84
C SER A 257 0.80 17.28 -8.36
N PRO A 258 0.30 18.49 -8.01
CA PRO A 258 -0.12 18.81 -6.64
C PRO A 258 -1.21 17.89 -6.09
N GLU A 259 -2.09 17.37 -6.95
CA GLU A 259 -3.20 16.50 -6.58
C GLU A 259 -2.70 15.16 -6.02
N THR A 260 -1.68 14.58 -6.64
CA THR A 260 -1.03 13.34 -6.16
C THR A 260 -0.42 13.57 -4.77
N MET A 261 0.24 14.70 -4.57
CA MET A 261 0.86 15.02 -3.27
C MET A 261 -0.17 15.26 -2.16
N LEU A 262 -1.28 15.92 -2.48
CA LEU A 262 -2.39 16.06 -1.52
C LEU A 262 -2.96 14.69 -1.11
N ALA A 263 -3.09 13.76 -2.07
CA ALA A 263 -3.55 12.41 -1.76
C ALA A 263 -2.56 11.66 -0.86
N ILE A 264 -1.25 11.80 -1.10
CA ILE A 264 -0.20 11.25 -0.23
C ILE A 264 -0.27 11.85 1.19
N LEU A 265 -0.31 13.18 1.32
CA LEU A 265 -0.36 13.85 2.62
C LEU A 265 -1.62 13.47 3.42
N ARG A 266 -2.75 13.23 2.73
CA ARG A 266 -3.99 12.75 3.34
C ARG A 266 -3.99 11.24 3.64
N SER A 267 -3.03 10.49 3.12
CA SER A 267 -2.86 9.05 3.36
C SER A 267 -2.01 8.72 4.59
N LEU A 268 -1.32 9.72 5.15
CA LEU A 268 -0.43 9.52 6.28
C LEU A 268 -1.21 8.97 7.48
N ASP A 269 -0.82 7.77 7.92
CA ASP A 269 -1.43 7.04 9.03
C ASP A 269 -0.38 6.30 9.85
N THR A 270 -0.21 6.70 11.10
CA THR A 270 0.60 5.98 12.09
C THR A 270 -0.24 5.20 13.10
N GLU A 271 -1.54 5.49 13.21
CA GLU A 271 -2.40 4.76 14.16
C GLU A 271 -2.67 3.35 13.65
N LEU A 272 -2.99 3.20 12.37
CA LEU A 272 -3.16 1.87 11.77
C LEU A 272 -1.84 1.11 11.67
N MET A 273 -0.71 1.81 11.47
CA MET A 273 0.61 1.17 11.55
C MET A 273 0.83 0.52 12.92
N LEU A 274 0.63 1.28 13.99
CA LEU A 274 0.76 0.77 15.35
C LEU A 274 -0.25 -0.33 15.67
N HIS A 275 -1.49 -0.20 15.20
CA HIS A 275 -2.53 -1.20 15.41
C HIS A 275 -2.19 -2.55 14.76
N ASN A 276 -1.56 -2.51 13.58
CA ASN A 276 -1.11 -3.71 12.87
C ASN A 276 0.25 -4.24 13.35
N GLY A 277 0.81 -3.70 14.45
CA GLY A 277 2.03 -4.22 15.06
C GLY A 277 3.32 -3.76 14.42
N HIS A 278 3.31 -2.68 13.62
CA HIS A 278 4.56 -2.03 13.21
C HIS A 278 5.24 -1.41 14.42
N ASP A 279 6.53 -1.71 14.58
CA ASP A 279 7.35 -1.21 15.67
C ASP A 279 7.92 0.18 15.33
N LEU A 280 7.32 1.23 15.91
CA LEU A 280 7.80 2.61 15.72
C LEU A 280 9.17 2.85 16.38
N ASP A 281 9.54 2.07 17.41
CA ASP A 281 10.79 2.29 18.15
C ASP A 281 12.02 1.98 17.28
N ASN A 282 11.87 1.10 16.28
CA ASN A 282 12.90 0.80 15.29
C ASN A 282 12.85 1.71 14.06
N LEU A 283 11.72 2.40 13.84
CA LEU A 283 11.49 3.22 12.63
C LEU A 283 11.99 4.66 12.80
N CYS A 284 11.70 5.32 13.92
CA CYS A 284 12.00 6.75 14.08
C CYS A 284 11.93 7.20 15.55
N ASP A 285 12.94 7.95 16.01
CA ASP A 285 12.86 8.66 17.30
C ASP A 285 12.28 10.08 17.14
N PHE A 286 12.02 10.78 18.25
CA PHE A 286 11.49 12.15 18.22
C PHE A 286 12.34 13.16 17.42
N SER A 287 13.67 13.04 17.53
CA SER A 287 14.58 13.98 16.87
C SER A 287 14.59 13.74 15.37
N ALA A 288 14.67 12.47 14.98
CA ALA A 288 14.54 12.01 13.60
C ALA A 288 13.19 12.43 13.02
N MET A 289 12.09 12.25 13.75
CA MET A 289 10.77 12.65 13.28
C MET A 289 10.69 14.17 13.00
N GLY A 290 11.22 14.98 13.92
CA GLY A 290 11.26 16.43 13.76
C GLY A 290 12.06 16.83 12.52
N ASN A 291 13.23 16.22 12.33
CA ASN A 291 14.07 16.43 11.16
C ASN A 291 13.37 15.96 9.87
N SER A 292 12.68 14.82 9.89
CA SER A 292 11.98 14.29 8.71
C SER A 292 10.81 15.19 8.30
N ILE A 293 10.11 15.80 9.24
CA ILE A 293 9.09 16.82 8.92
C ILE A 293 9.75 18.09 8.35
N ASP A 294 10.88 18.54 8.89
CA ASP A 294 11.63 19.67 8.32
C ASP A 294 12.11 19.39 6.88
N CYS A 295 12.56 18.16 6.61
CA CYS A 295 12.91 17.70 5.27
C CYS A 295 11.69 17.69 4.35
N LEU A 296 10.52 17.19 4.79
CA LEU A 296 9.28 17.20 4.01
C LEU A 296 8.85 18.62 3.66
N ILE A 297 8.87 19.54 4.63
CA ILE A 297 8.55 20.96 4.41
C ILE A 297 9.52 21.56 3.39
N SER A 298 10.82 21.33 3.56
CA SER A 298 11.84 21.86 2.66
C SER A 298 11.68 21.33 1.22
N CYS A 299 11.37 20.03 1.08
CA CYS A 299 11.07 19.41 -0.21
C CYS A 299 9.89 20.10 -0.89
N LEU A 300 8.77 20.29 -0.17
CA LEU A 300 7.56 20.94 -0.68
C LEU A 300 7.81 22.42 -1.03
N GLU A 301 8.49 23.16 -0.16
CA GLU A 301 8.84 24.57 -0.38
C GLU A 301 9.72 24.75 -1.62
N SER A 302 10.72 23.89 -1.81
CA SER A 302 11.63 23.93 -2.96
C SER A 302 10.90 23.77 -4.30
N ARG A 303 9.74 23.12 -4.30
CA ARG A 303 8.88 22.89 -5.48
C ARG A 303 7.68 23.84 -5.55
N GLY A 304 7.60 24.85 -4.68
CA GLY A 304 6.45 25.78 -4.63
C GLY A 304 5.15 25.15 -4.11
N MET A 305 5.24 23.98 -3.48
CA MET A 305 4.12 23.19 -2.97
C MET A 305 3.95 23.29 -1.44
N GLY A 306 4.64 24.22 -0.77
CA GLY A 306 4.51 24.41 0.68
C GLY A 306 3.07 24.64 1.16
N HIS A 307 2.24 25.27 0.31
CA HIS A 307 0.81 25.51 0.58
C HIS A 307 -0.03 24.22 0.69
N LEU A 308 0.47 23.07 0.23
CA LEU A 308 -0.25 21.79 0.37
C LEU A 308 -0.31 21.31 1.82
N LEU A 309 0.48 21.89 2.71
CA LEU A 309 0.39 21.68 4.16
C LEU A 309 -0.62 22.62 4.82
N ASP A 310 -1.26 23.52 4.07
CA ASP A 310 -2.23 24.47 4.64
C ASP A 310 -3.59 23.90 5.05
N PRO A 311 -4.13 22.85 4.40
CA PRO A 311 -5.38 22.25 4.81
C PRO A 311 -5.34 21.71 6.26
N LEU A 312 -6.40 22.01 7.02
CA LEU A 312 -6.51 21.66 8.44
C LEU A 312 -6.44 20.14 8.68
N ASP A 313 -7.03 19.36 7.79
CA ASP A 313 -7.00 17.90 7.84
C ASP A 313 -5.57 17.35 7.76
N ILE A 314 -4.74 17.88 6.86
CA ILE A 314 -3.33 17.48 6.71
C ILE A 314 -2.53 17.86 7.95
N ARG A 315 -2.72 19.08 8.46
CA ARG A 315 -2.06 19.56 9.69
C ARG A 315 -2.38 18.67 10.89
N LEU A 316 -3.63 18.26 11.03
CA LEU A 316 -4.08 17.34 12.09
C LEU A 316 -3.50 15.93 11.92
N LEU A 317 -3.34 15.42 10.69
CA LEU A 317 -2.69 14.13 10.45
C LEU A 317 -1.22 14.15 10.88
N ILE A 318 -0.47 15.22 10.56
CA ILE A 318 0.91 15.37 11.01
C ILE A 318 0.96 15.50 12.55
N ALA A 319 -0.01 16.18 13.18
CA ALA A 319 -0.08 16.32 14.64
C ALA A 319 -0.30 14.97 15.31
N LYS A 320 -1.22 14.19 14.76
CA LYS A 320 -1.53 12.85 15.19
C LYS A 320 -0.32 11.92 15.04
N MET A 321 0.40 12.01 13.93
CA MET A 321 1.65 11.30 13.70
C MET A 321 2.67 11.58 14.81
N ALA A 322 2.84 12.86 15.19
CA ALA A 322 3.78 13.26 16.23
C ALA A 322 3.42 12.68 17.60
N LEU A 323 2.13 12.69 17.92
CA LEU A 323 1.65 12.10 19.16
C LEU A 323 1.81 10.57 19.15
N SER A 324 1.55 9.89 18.03
CA SER A 324 1.72 8.44 17.93
C SER A 324 3.16 7.99 18.17
N VAL A 325 4.14 8.67 17.57
CA VAL A 325 5.58 8.40 17.84
C VAL A 325 5.89 8.65 19.32
N SER A 326 5.33 9.72 19.89
CA SER A 326 5.51 10.02 21.31
C SER A 326 5.01 8.94 22.24
N GLU A 327 3.81 8.45 21.98
CA GLU A 327 3.16 7.43 22.81
C GLU A 327 3.83 6.07 22.64
N ALA A 328 4.38 5.76 21.46
CA ALA A 328 5.16 4.55 21.24
C ALA A 328 6.43 4.54 22.10
N MET A 329 7.23 5.61 22.03
CA MET A 329 8.48 5.71 22.80
C MET A 329 8.23 5.74 24.31
N ASN A 330 7.16 6.39 24.78
CA ASN A 330 6.83 6.47 26.21
C ASN A 330 6.30 5.15 26.80
N LYS A 331 5.81 4.20 25.99
CA LYS A 331 5.45 2.86 26.48
C LYS A 331 6.66 2.09 27.03
N ALA A 332 7.88 2.50 26.67
CA ALA A 332 9.12 1.95 27.23
C ALA A 332 9.48 2.50 28.63
N GLU A 333 8.91 3.63 29.06
CA GLU A 333 9.20 4.28 30.36
C GLU A 333 7.90 4.77 31.05
N PRO A 334 7.27 3.96 31.93
CA PRO A 334 5.92 4.19 32.44
C PRO A 334 5.71 5.42 33.34
N GLU A 335 6.75 6.17 33.69
CA GLU A 335 6.67 7.19 34.74
C GLU A 335 6.28 8.60 34.23
N ASN A 336 6.25 8.86 32.92
CA ASN A 336 5.96 10.18 32.36
C ASN A 336 4.63 10.32 31.60
N ASP A 337 3.82 9.26 31.51
CA ASP A 337 2.62 9.20 30.64
C ASP A 337 1.47 10.15 31.05
N THR A 338 1.55 10.76 32.23
CA THR A 338 0.53 11.71 32.71
C THR A 338 0.78 13.16 32.31
N GLY A 339 1.99 13.53 31.88
CA GLY A 339 2.33 14.93 31.60
C GLY A 339 1.77 15.46 30.28
N LEU A 340 2.12 14.78 29.17
CA LEU A 340 1.84 15.30 27.83
C LEU A 340 0.34 15.28 27.51
N ARG A 341 -0.34 14.13 27.58
CA ARG A 341 -1.79 14.06 27.29
C ARG A 341 -2.62 15.02 28.13
N GLU A 342 -2.30 15.21 29.41
CA GLU A 342 -3.00 16.19 30.25
C GLU A 342 -2.65 17.63 29.89
N GLU A 343 -1.39 17.91 29.58
CA GLU A 343 -0.97 19.21 29.07
C GLU A 343 -1.66 19.54 27.73
N LEU A 344 -1.87 18.55 26.87
CA LEU A 344 -2.59 18.69 25.60
C LEU A 344 -4.08 18.95 25.80
N LYS A 345 -4.73 18.19 26.69
CA LYS A 345 -6.12 18.45 27.11
C LYS A 345 -6.29 19.87 27.66
N ARG A 346 -5.26 20.42 28.31
CA ARG A 346 -5.27 21.79 28.84
C ARG A 346 -5.06 22.85 27.75
N LYS A 347 -4.22 22.58 26.75
CA LYS A 347 -3.81 23.58 25.76
C LYS A 347 -4.83 23.77 24.63
N GLY A 348 -5.55 22.72 24.21
CA GLY A 348 -6.72 22.89 23.34
C GLY A 348 -6.45 23.20 21.86
N ARG A 349 -5.17 23.17 21.41
CA ARG A 349 -4.77 23.58 20.04
C ARG A 349 -3.81 22.57 19.41
N PRO A 350 -3.86 22.31 18.09
CA PRO A 350 -2.92 21.41 17.43
C PRO A 350 -1.48 21.90 17.48
N ALA A 351 -1.24 23.21 17.38
CA ALA A 351 0.09 23.79 17.54
C ALA A 351 0.70 23.45 18.91
N ASP A 352 -0.13 23.44 19.94
CA ASP A 352 0.29 23.08 21.29
C ASP A 352 0.60 21.58 21.47
N ILE A 353 0.02 20.73 20.63
CA ILE A 353 0.37 19.30 20.50
C ILE A 353 1.80 19.16 19.99
N PHE A 354 2.11 19.83 18.89
CA PHE A 354 3.47 19.87 18.37
C PHE A 354 4.46 20.50 19.36
N LEU A 355 4.10 21.60 20.02
CA LEU A 355 4.97 22.28 20.99
C LEU A 355 5.24 21.45 22.26
N GLY A 356 4.32 20.55 22.62
CA GLY A 356 4.50 19.60 23.72
C GLY A 356 5.36 18.40 23.35
N VAL A 357 5.29 17.97 22.08
CA VAL A 357 6.07 16.83 21.56
C VAL A 357 7.51 17.23 21.21
N PHE A 358 7.75 18.44 20.70
CA PHE A 358 9.06 18.89 20.21
C PHE A 358 9.74 19.92 21.13
N ASP A 359 11.00 19.68 21.51
CA ASP A 359 11.80 20.61 22.32
C ASP A 359 12.01 21.96 21.60
N LEU A 360 12.25 23.02 22.38
CA LEU A 360 12.46 24.42 21.97
C LEU A 360 13.56 24.65 20.92
N ARG A 361 14.34 23.62 20.56
CA ARG A 361 15.54 23.71 19.72
C ARG A 361 15.33 23.34 18.26
N THR A 362 14.19 22.75 17.87
CA THR A 362 13.97 22.31 16.47
C THR A 362 13.33 23.40 15.61
N SER A 363 13.82 23.57 14.38
CA SER A 363 13.18 24.44 13.37
C SER A 363 11.77 23.97 13.02
N ALA A 364 11.57 22.65 12.98
CA ALA A 364 10.28 21.99 12.81
C ALA A 364 9.22 22.49 13.79
N ARG A 365 9.60 22.69 15.07
CA ARG A 365 8.70 23.20 16.09
C ARG A 365 8.06 24.52 15.65
N THR A 366 8.85 25.46 15.13
CA THR A 366 8.34 26.79 14.76
C THR A 366 7.51 26.73 13.47
N ARG A 367 7.95 25.95 12.48
CA ARG A 367 7.27 25.83 11.17
C ARG A 367 5.97 25.04 11.28
N VAL A 368 6.00 23.92 11.99
CA VAL A 368 4.83 23.06 12.17
C VAL A 368 3.85 23.66 13.16
N ALA A 369 4.29 24.35 14.22
CA ALA A 369 3.38 25.12 15.07
C ALA A 369 2.68 26.25 14.28
N ALA A 370 3.39 26.91 13.34
CA ALA A 370 2.77 27.88 12.44
C ALA A 370 1.74 27.24 11.49
N LEU A 371 2.01 26.03 11.00
CA LEU A 371 1.04 25.24 10.24
C LEU A 371 -0.12 24.77 11.12
N ALA A 372 0.09 24.38 12.36
CA ALA A 372 -0.94 23.80 13.21
C ALA A 372 -1.96 24.81 13.80
N ILE A 373 -1.86 26.09 13.43
CA ILE A 373 -2.73 27.25 13.77
C ILE A 373 -2.78 27.59 15.28
N GLU A 374 -2.66 28.89 15.56
CA GLU A 374 -3.05 29.52 16.83
C GLU A 374 -4.59 29.60 16.95
N GLY A 375 -5.25 28.49 17.28
CA GLY A 375 -6.71 28.45 17.46
C GLY A 375 -7.21 27.10 17.98
N VAL A 376 -8.39 27.09 18.61
CA VAL A 376 -9.08 25.84 18.98
C VAL A 376 -9.48 25.12 17.69
N VAL A 377 -9.36 23.79 17.63
CA VAL A 377 -9.87 23.02 16.48
C VAL A 377 -11.38 23.22 16.40
N GLU A 378 -11.85 24.01 15.45
CA GLU A 378 -13.28 24.17 15.21
C GLU A 378 -13.78 22.99 14.35
N PRO A 379 -14.67 22.12 14.86
CA PRO A 379 -15.16 20.96 14.12
C PRO A 379 -15.79 21.34 12.76
N GLY A 380 -16.42 22.52 12.68
CA GLY A 380 -16.98 23.04 11.42
C GLY A 380 -15.93 23.21 10.32
N LEU A 381 -14.75 23.75 10.64
CA LEU A 381 -13.67 23.94 9.67
C LEU A 381 -13.12 22.60 9.17
N LEU A 382 -13.01 21.59 10.05
CA LEU A 382 -12.60 20.25 9.63
C LEU A 382 -13.66 19.60 8.74
N MET A 383 -14.95 19.78 9.07
CA MET A 383 -16.04 19.28 8.22
C MET A 383 -16.00 19.90 6.83
N GLU A 384 -15.77 21.21 6.72
CA GLU A 384 -15.63 21.91 5.43
C GLU A 384 -14.41 21.44 4.65
N ALA A 385 -13.26 21.28 5.32
CA ALA A 385 -12.05 20.74 4.71
C ALA A 385 -12.30 19.34 4.15
N GLN A 386 -12.94 18.45 4.91
CA GLN A 386 -13.27 17.10 4.46
C GLN A 386 -14.33 17.08 3.35
N LEU A 387 -15.31 17.97 3.38
CA LEU A 387 -16.31 18.10 2.31
C LEU A 387 -15.72 18.55 0.96
N SER A 388 -14.53 19.16 0.97
CA SER A 388 -13.81 19.52 -0.26
C SER A 388 -13.19 18.30 -0.96
N ILE A 389 -13.04 17.19 -0.24
CA ILE A 389 -12.50 15.95 -0.77
C ILE A 389 -13.65 15.20 -1.47
N PRO A 390 -13.48 14.70 -2.70
CA PRO A 390 -14.46 13.81 -3.30
C PRO A 390 -14.70 12.55 -2.44
N ALA A 391 -15.94 12.08 -2.35
CA ALA A 391 -16.28 10.97 -1.44
C ALA A 391 -15.52 9.67 -1.77
N ASP A 392 -15.30 9.44 -3.06
CA ASP A 392 -14.53 8.32 -3.61
C ASP A 392 -13.01 8.48 -3.46
N MET A 393 -12.53 9.62 -2.97
CA MET A 393 -11.12 9.92 -2.71
C MET A 393 -10.78 10.06 -1.22
N MET A 394 -11.79 9.99 -0.33
CA MET A 394 -11.56 10.01 1.11
C MET A 394 -10.71 8.82 1.53
N SER A 395 -9.65 9.08 2.30
CA SER A 395 -8.76 8.08 2.86
C SER A 395 -9.20 7.66 4.26
N MET A 396 -8.83 6.45 4.68
CA MET A 396 -9.12 5.94 6.02
C MET A 396 -8.64 6.83 7.18
N PRO A 397 -7.44 7.46 7.12
CA PRO A 397 -6.93 8.30 8.21
C PRO A 397 -7.79 9.52 8.50
N GLN A 398 -8.49 10.04 7.49
CA GLN A 398 -9.41 11.17 7.62
C GLN A 398 -10.59 10.86 8.53
N PHE A 399 -11.07 9.62 8.52
CA PHE A 399 -12.10 9.18 9.47
C PHE A 399 -11.55 9.15 10.89
N LEU A 400 -10.30 8.69 11.07
CA LEU A 400 -9.67 8.51 12.38
C LEU A 400 -9.32 9.82 13.09
N LEU A 401 -9.37 10.97 12.40
CA LEU A 401 -9.18 12.28 13.00
C LEU A 401 -10.23 12.59 14.09
N TRP A 402 -11.46 12.09 13.95
CA TRP A 402 -12.54 12.38 14.91
C TRP A 402 -12.31 11.72 16.28
N ASN A 403 -11.86 10.46 16.29
CA ASN A 403 -11.45 9.77 17.52
C ASN A 403 -10.23 10.46 18.16
N PHE A 404 -9.26 10.87 17.34
CA PHE A 404 -8.09 11.62 17.80
C PHE A 404 -8.50 12.92 18.51
N LEU A 405 -9.38 13.72 17.90
CA LEU A 405 -9.91 14.95 18.50
C LEU A 405 -10.71 14.66 19.78
N LYS A 406 -11.51 13.59 19.82
CA LYS A 406 -12.24 13.19 21.02
C LYS A 406 -11.28 12.83 22.16
N GLY A 407 -10.27 12.00 21.90
CA GLY A 407 -9.30 11.54 22.91
C GLY A 407 -8.57 12.70 23.60
N LEU A 408 -8.41 13.81 22.88
CA LEU A 408 -7.80 15.05 23.38
C LEU A 408 -8.81 16.06 23.95
N ASN A 409 -10.11 15.73 23.99
CA ASN A 409 -11.20 16.64 24.36
C ASN A 409 -11.25 17.92 23.51
N LEU A 410 -10.90 17.82 22.23
CA LEU A 410 -10.90 18.93 21.27
C LEU A 410 -12.19 19.04 20.46
N LEU A 411 -13.15 18.14 20.68
CA LEU A 411 -14.49 18.25 20.11
C LEU A 411 -15.28 19.30 20.91
N GLY A 412 -15.23 20.55 20.46
CA GLY A 412 -15.98 21.65 21.05
C GLY A 412 -16.16 22.79 20.05
N GLY A 413 -17.18 23.61 20.27
CA GLY A 413 -17.56 24.72 19.38
C GLY A 413 -18.87 24.47 18.65
N ASP A 414 -19.39 25.53 18.03
CA ASP A 414 -20.67 25.50 17.35
C ASP A 414 -20.51 24.91 15.94
N VAL A 415 -21.38 23.97 15.59
CA VAL A 415 -21.48 23.41 14.24
C VAL A 415 -22.85 23.73 13.68
N GLU A 416 -22.89 24.28 12.47
CA GLU A 416 -24.17 24.53 11.80
C GLU A 416 -24.87 23.19 11.47
N PRO A 417 -26.18 23.04 11.77
CA PRO A 417 -26.91 21.82 11.45
C PRO A 417 -26.81 21.42 9.97
N GLY A 418 -26.92 22.38 9.05
CA GLY A 418 -26.81 22.13 7.62
C GLY A 418 -25.43 21.60 7.20
N LEU A 419 -24.36 22.01 7.88
CA LEU A 419 -23.02 21.49 7.66
C LEU A 419 -22.88 20.07 8.19
N ALA A 420 -23.28 19.81 9.44
CA ALA A 420 -23.25 18.49 10.07
C ALA A 420 -23.97 17.42 9.23
N ASN A 421 -25.17 17.73 8.72
CA ASN A 421 -25.96 16.80 7.91
C ASN A 421 -25.32 16.50 6.54
N ARG A 422 -24.74 17.52 5.89
CA ARG A 422 -24.00 17.35 4.63
C ARG A 422 -22.74 16.52 4.83
N HIS A 423 -21.97 16.82 5.88
CA HIS A 423 -20.75 16.11 6.24
C HIS A 423 -21.03 14.64 6.56
N LEU A 424 -22.01 14.32 7.39
CA LEU A 424 -22.38 12.92 7.67
C LEU A 424 -22.83 12.17 6.40
N SER A 425 -23.60 12.81 5.53
CA SER A 425 -23.98 12.20 4.24
C SER A 425 -22.75 11.88 3.39
N HIS A 426 -21.83 12.84 3.31
CA HIS A 426 -20.59 12.72 2.55
C HIS A 426 -19.66 11.64 3.11
N MET A 427 -19.47 11.59 4.43
CA MET A 427 -18.67 10.57 5.09
C MET A 427 -19.31 9.18 4.94
N ALA A 428 -20.64 9.08 4.97
CA ALA A 428 -21.32 7.81 4.76
C ALA A 428 -21.13 7.28 3.33
N ASP A 429 -21.22 8.14 2.31
CA ASP A 429 -20.87 7.78 0.93
C ASP A 429 -19.40 7.39 0.81
N SER A 430 -18.52 8.13 1.48
CA SER A 430 -17.09 7.86 1.51
C SER A 430 -16.78 6.49 2.11
N ALA A 431 -17.40 6.16 3.25
CA ALA A 431 -17.24 4.86 3.90
C ALA A 431 -17.79 3.70 3.05
N LEU A 432 -18.92 3.89 2.36
CA LEU A 432 -19.45 2.92 1.42
C LEU A 432 -18.52 2.67 0.24
N SER A 433 -17.82 3.71 -0.23
CA SER A 433 -16.82 3.58 -1.30
C SER A 433 -15.49 2.97 -0.85
N LEU A 434 -15.20 3.02 0.46
CA LEU A 434 -13.96 2.57 1.05
C LEU A 434 -14.04 1.11 1.53
N LYS A 435 -15.17 0.68 2.11
CA LYS A 435 -15.31 -0.67 2.64
C LYS A 435 -15.42 -1.72 1.54
N LEU A 436 -14.49 -2.69 1.54
CA LEU A 436 -14.52 -3.82 0.62
C LEU A 436 -15.70 -4.77 0.89
N ASP A 437 -16.23 -5.39 -0.15
CA ASP A 437 -17.30 -6.40 0.00
C ASP A 437 -16.83 -7.59 0.86
N ASN A 438 -17.72 -8.14 1.68
CA ASN A 438 -17.46 -9.25 2.60
C ASN A 438 -16.33 -9.02 3.63
N TYR A 439 -15.93 -7.76 3.86
CA TYR A 439 -14.89 -7.44 4.85
C TYR A 439 -15.14 -8.05 6.23
N GLN A 440 -16.40 -8.28 6.61
CA GLN A 440 -16.75 -8.84 7.91
C GLN A 440 -16.22 -10.26 8.12
N MET A 441 -15.98 -10.99 7.02
CA MET A 441 -15.44 -12.36 7.04
C MET A 441 -13.93 -12.40 7.23
N VAL A 442 -13.26 -11.25 7.09
CA VAL A 442 -11.81 -11.12 7.15
C VAL A 442 -11.46 -10.36 8.43
N SER A 443 -10.97 -11.06 9.46
CA SER A 443 -10.82 -10.50 10.82
C SER A 443 -10.12 -9.15 10.84
N LYS A 444 -8.92 -9.06 10.23
CA LYS A 444 -8.16 -7.80 10.24
C LYS A 444 -8.86 -6.65 9.50
N LEU A 445 -9.53 -6.91 8.36
CA LEU A 445 -10.30 -5.86 7.66
C LEU A 445 -11.48 -5.39 8.51
N ARG A 446 -12.16 -6.32 9.18
CA ARG A 446 -13.23 -6.02 10.11
C ARG A 446 -12.73 -5.15 11.27
N ASP A 447 -11.57 -5.48 11.84
CA ASP A 447 -10.99 -4.77 12.97
C ASP A 447 -10.55 -3.35 12.55
N ASN A 448 -9.90 -3.21 11.39
CA ASN A 448 -9.55 -1.91 10.81
C ASN A 448 -10.80 -1.05 10.56
N TYR A 449 -11.84 -1.58 9.88
CA TYR A 449 -13.06 -0.81 9.66
C TYR A 449 -13.87 -0.56 10.93
N ALA A 450 -13.71 -1.36 11.98
CA ALA A 450 -14.28 -1.07 13.28
C ALA A 450 -13.64 0.19 13.89
N LEU A 451 -12.34 0.45 13.69
CA LEU A 451 -11.71 1.72 14.11
C LEU A 451 -12.33 2.93 13.40
N LEU A 452 -12.55 2.81 12.08
CA LEU A 452 -13.27 3.83 11.30
C LEU A 452 -14.67 4.07 11.86
N ASP A 453 -15.45 3.01 12.07
CA ASP A 453 -16.82 3.11 12.57
C ASP A 453 -16.89 3.66 14.00
N ASN A 454 -15.90 3.33 14.83
CA ASN A 454 -15.76 3.90 16.17
C ASN A 454 -15.54 5.40 16.08
N SER A 455 -14.60 5.84 15.25
CA SER A 455 -14.30 7.26 15.08
C SER A 455 -15.51 8.07 14.62
N MET A 456 -16.29 7.54 13.67
CA MET A 456 -17.51 8.19 13.22
C MET A 456 -18.65 8.16 14.24
N ARG A 457 -18.70 7.15 15.10
CA ARG A 457 -19.64 7.12 16.23
C ARG A 457 -19.37 8.25 17.20
N GLU A 458 -18.10 8.55 17.45
CA GLU A 458 -17.71 9.66 18.32
C GLU A 458 -18.15 11.01 17.77
N LEU A 459 -17.95 11.22 16.47
CA LEU A 459 -18.52 12.38 15.81
C LEU A 459 -20.04 12.41 15.92
N SER A 460 -20.71 11.30 15.60
CA SER A 460 -22.17 11.22 15.53
C SER A 460 -22.84 11.54 16.88
N GLN A 461 -22.26 11.08 17.99
CA GLN A 461 -22.73 11.42 19.34
C GLN A 461 -22.57 12.91 19.65
N PHE A 462 -21.46 13.52 19.23
CA PHE A 462 -21.22 14.95 19.42
C PHE A 462 -22.23 15.82 18.67
N ILE A 463 -22.59 15.44 17.43
CA ILE A 463 -23.52 16.22 16.58
C ILE A 463 -24.97 15.72 16.58
N GLU A 464 -25.32 14.69 17.36
CA GLU A 464 -26.66 14.10 17.39
C GLU A 464 -27.81 15.13 17.55
N PRO A 465 -27.68 16.18 18.40
CA PRO A 465 -28.73 17.18 18.54
C PRO A 465 -28.99 18.01 17.27
N LEU A 466 -28.08 17.98 16.30
CA LEU A 466 -28.10 18.79 15.08
C LEU A 466 -28.65 18.01 13.86
N ILE A 467 -29.03 16.75 14.05
CA ILE A 467 -29.38 15.81 12.97
C ILE A 467 -30.81 16.01 12.47
N ASP A 468 -30.96 16.22 11.16
CA ASP A 468 -32.24 16.25 10.45
C ASP A 468 -32.62 14.83 10.00
N TYR A 469 -33.17 14.05 10.93
CA TYR A 469 -33.68 12.70 10.67
C TYR A 469 -34.71 12.64 9.51
N PRO A 470 -35.68 13.56 9.39
CA PRO A 470 -36.57 13.64 8.22
C PRO A 470 -35.84 13.71 6.86
N ALA A 471 -34.74 14.46 6.77
CA ALA A 471 -33.93 14.52 5.56
C ALA A 471 -33.22 13.18 5.30
N PHE A 472 -32.59 12.58 6.33
CA PHE A 472 -31.89 11.30 6.21
C PHE A 472 -32.81 10.14 5.79
N LYS A 473 -34.06 10.13 6.26
CA LYS A 473 -35.04 9.09 5.90
C LYS A 473 -35.33 9.01 4.40
N LYS A 474 -35.08 10.08 3.63
CA LYS A 474 -35.26 10.13 2.16
C LYS A 474 -34.04 9.61 1.39
N GLN A 475 -32.93 9.35 2.08
CA GLN A 475 -31.68 8.90 1.45
C GLN A 475 -31.68 7.38 1.20
N SER A 476 -30.67 6.89 0.47
CA SER A 476 -30.53 5.47 0.12
C SER A 476 -30.48 4.58 1.36
N LEU A 477 -30.91 3.32 1.24
CA LEU A 477 -30.88 2.38 2.36
C LEU A 477 -29.45 2.17 2.88
N ALA A 478 -28.48 1.93 1.98
CA ALA A 478 -27.08 1.70 2.35
C ALA A 478 -26.49 2.85 3.19
N ARG A 479 -26.80 4.10 2.83
CA ARG A 479 -26.33 5.26 3.58
C ARG A 479 -26.98 5.33 4.96
N ARG A 480 -28.29 5.08 5.04
CA ARG A 480 -29.00 5.04 6.33
C ARG A 480 -28.46 3.92 7.23
N GLU A 481 -28.12 2.77 6.67
CA GLU A 481 -27.49 1.66 7.42
C GLU A 481 -26.11 2.04 7.97
N MET A 482 -25.29 2.76 7.20
CA MET A 482 -24.01 3.30 7.68
C MET A 482 -24.21 4.30 8.83
N LEU A 483 -25.15 5.22 8.70
CA LEU A 483 -25.47 6.19 9.76
C LEU A 483 -25.97 5.50 11.03
N ALA A 484 -26.77 4.45 10.90
CA ALA A 484 -27.24 3.65 12.02
C ALA A 484 -26.10 2.87 12.72
N LEU A 485 -25.10 2.38 11.95
CA LEU A 485 -23.90 1.73 12.47
C LEU A 485 -23.06 2.67 13.35
N TRP A 486 -23.05 3.95 13.00
CA TRP A 486 -22.39 5.03 13.76
C TRP A 486 -23.23 5.55 14.94
N GLY A 487 -24.35 4.90 15.25
CA GLY A 487 -25.10 5.13 16.48
C GLY A 487 -26.36 5.99 16.34
N LEU A 488 -26.62 6.60 15.17
CA LEU A 488 -27.86 7.35 14.95
C LEU A 488 -29.09 6.43 15.07
N ASP A 489 -30.23 7.00 15.48
CA ASP A 489 -31.44 6.23 15.75
C ASP A 489 -32.01 5.57 14.47
N HIS A 490 -31.95 4.24 14.42
CA HIS A 490 -32.42 3.44 13.29
C HIS A 490 -33.92 3.61 13.01
N GLN A 491 -34.75 3.83 14.05
CA GLN A 491 -36.19 4.01 13.90
C GLN A 491 -36.48 5.35 13.23
N GLN A 492 -35.78 6.41 13.65
CA GLN A 492 -35.89 7.74 13.07
C GLN A 492 -35.35 7.79 11.64
N LEU A 493 -34.29 7.02 11.36
CA LEU A 493 -33.79 6.78 10.00
C LEU A 493 -34.74 5.92 9.15
N GLY A 494 -35.78 5.32 9.73
CA GLY A 494 -36.76 4.50 9.00
C GLY A 494 -36.21 3.14 8.55
N ILE A 495 -35.28 2.57 9.31
CA ILE A 495 -34.76 1.21 9.11
C ILE A 495 -35.60 0.26 9.96
N LYS A 496 -36.22 -0.73 9.33
CA LYS A 496 -37.16 -1.66 9.99
C LYS A 496 -36.54 -3.02 10.32
N GLY A 497 -35.29 -3.27 9.91
CA GLY A 497 -34.55 -4.52 10.09
C GLY A 497 -33.37 -4.59 9.10
N GLY A 498 -32.38 -5.45 9.35
CA GLY A 498 -31.23 -5.65 8.48
C GLY A 498 -29.96 -6.04 9.25
N LYS A 499 -28.96 -6.54 8.51
CA LYS A 499 -27.68 -7.03 9.06
C LYS A 499 -26.93 -5.97 9.88
N SER A 500 -27.07 -4.70 9.51
CA SER A 500 -26.47 -3.55 10.21
C SER A 500 -27.07 -3.31 11.60
N LEU A 501 -28.36 -3.61 11.77
CA LEU A 501 -29.09 -3.50 13.02
C LEU A 501 -28.72 -4.67 13.95
N ASP A 502 -28.64 -5.88 13.40
CA ASP A 502 -28.16 -7.06 14.11
C ASP A 502 -26.71 -6.88 14.56
N TRP A 503 -25.84 -6.33 13.69
CA TRP A 503 -24.46 -6.02 14.03
C TRP A 503 -24.33 -4.99 15.15
N ARG A 504 -25.13 -3.91 15.10
CA ARG A 504 -25.16 -2.93 16.17
C ARG A 504 -25.62 -3.57 17.48
N ILE A 505 -26.69 -4.36 17.45
CA ILE A 505 -27.21 -5.05 18.63
C ILE A 505 -26.18 -6.01 19.20
N SER A 506 -25.55 -6.86 18.38
CA SER A 506 -24.49 -7.77 18.80
C SER A 506 -23.37 -7.00 19.47
N ARG A 507 -22.85 -5.95 18.81
CA ARG A 507 -21.74 -5.17 19.32
C ARG A 507 -22.08 -4.37 20.59
N ASP A 508 -23.27 -3.76 20.66
CA ASP A 508 -23.74 -3.02 21.85
C ASP A 508 -23.98 -3.99 23.03
N LEU A 509 -24.23 -5.28 22.75
CA LEU A 509 -24.32 -6.35 23.73
C LEU A 509 -22.97 -7.04 24.03
N GLY A 510 -21.88 -6.66 23.35
CA GLY A 510 -20.56 -7.28 23.48
C GLY A 510 -20.48 -8.72 22.93
N LEU A 511 -21.37 -9.06 21.99
CA LEU A 511 -21.42 -10.30 21.22
C LEU A 511 -20.68 -10.14 19.89
#